data_AF-A0A0D6XAW8-F1
#
_entry.id   AF-A0A0D6XAW8-F1
#
_cell.length_a   1.000
_cell.length_b   1.000
_cell.length_c   1.000
_cell.angle_alpha   90.00
_cell.angle_beta   90.00
_cell.angle_gamma   90.00
#
_symmetry.space_group_name_H-M   'P 1'
#
loop_
_entity.id
_entity.type
_entity.pdbx_description
1 polymer ?
#
loop_
_entity_poly.entity_id
_entity_poly.type
_entity_poly.pdbx_seq_one_letter_code
_entity_poly.pdbx_strand_id
1 'polypeptide(L)' 'MPRGQNLDKVRGTREELARRLGQEPLGPGEAARLVHIRAEKEVLDLFTALPAKERGRVIRAGLEALGLMEGED' A
#
# COMPACT_ATOMS: atom_id res chain seq x y z
N MET A 1 -23.71 -16.20 18.05
CA MET A 1 -23.77 -15.78 16.62
C MET A 1 -22.36 -15.79 16.04
N PRO A 2 -22.03 -16.65 15.07
CA PRO A 2 -20.70 -16.65 14.47
C PRO A 2 -20.55 -15.41 13.59
N ARG A 3 -19.67 -14.50 13.99
CA ARG A 3 -19.37 -13.29 13.20
C ARG A 3 -18.62 -13.71 11.93
N GLY A 4 -19.11 -13.30 10.76
CA GLY A 4 -18.31 -13.31 9.53
C GLY A 4 -18.58 -14.40 8.49
N GLN A 5 -19.49 -15.35 8.73
CA GLN A 5 -19.73 -16.51 7.84
C GLN A 5 -20.31 -16.19 6.46
N ASN A 6 -20.81 -14.96 6.24
CA ASN A 6 -21.34 -14.51 4.95
C ASN A 6 -20.66 -13.22 4.46
N LEU A 7 -19.48 -12.88 5.00
CA LEU A 7 -18.79 -11.64 4.61
C LEU A 7 -18.41 -11.64 3.13
N ASP A 8 -17.98 -12.79 2.62
CA ASP A 8 -17.71 -13.06 1.21
C ASP A 8 -18.95 -12.85 0.31
N LYS A 9 -20.14 -13.30 0.78
CA LYS A 9 -21.39 -13.17 0.03
C LYS A 9 -21.94 -11.73 -0.03
N VAL A 10 -21.54 -10.87 0.91
CA VAL A 10 -22.06 -9.50 1.04
C VAL A 10 -21.03 -8.43 0.61
N ARG A 11 -19.73 -8.72 0.70
CA ARG A 11 -18.66 -7.74 0.43
C ARG A 11 -18.59 -7.30 -1.03
N GLY A 12 -19.05 -8.10 -1.99
CA GLY A 12 -18.80 -7.84 -3.41
C GLY A 12 -17.34 -8.10 -3.79
N THR A 13 -16.99 -7.91 -5.07
CA THR A 13 -15.63 -8.11 -5.57
C THR A 13 -14.67 -7.06 -4.99
N ARG A 14 -13.36 -7.31 -5.07
CA ARG A 14 -12.33 -6.34 -4.64
C ARG A 14 -12.45 -5.01 -5.38
N GLU A 15 -12.82 -5.06 -6.65
CA GLU A 15 -13.03 -3.90 -7.51
C GLU A 15 -14.28 -3.11 -7.10
N GLU A 16 -15.37 -3.80 -6.78
CA GLU A 16 -16.59 -3.17 -6.28
C GLU A 16 -16.36 -2.48 -4.93
N LEU A 17 -15.61 -3.13 -4.03
CA LEU A 17 -15.20 -2.54 -2.76
C LEU A 17 -14.30 -1.32 -2.97
N ALA A 18 -13.28 -1.44 -3.82
CA ALA A 18 -12.37 -0.33 -4.11
C ALA A 18 -13.15 0.87 -4.67
N ARG A 19 -14.06 0.64 -5.62
CA ARG A 19 -14.93 1.69 -6.18
C ARG A 19 -15.82 2.34 -5.12
N ARG A 20 -16.45 1.55 -4.24
CA ARG A 20 -17.26 2.08 -3.11
C ARG A 20 -16.43 2.92 -2.14
N LEU A 21 -15.18 2.55 -1.93
CA LEU A 21 -14.24 3.24 -1.04
C LEU A 21 -13.47 4.38 -1.72
N GLY A 22 -13.72 4.65 -3.00
CA GLY A 22 -12.99 5.66 -3.79
C GLY A 22 -11.50 5.35 -3.92
N GLN A 23 -11.12 4.07 -3.89
CA GLN A 23 -9.74 3.58 -4.00
C GLN A 23 -9.49 2.91 -5.35
N GLU A 24 -8.24 2.93 -5.80
CA GLU A 24 -7.78 2.12 -6.94
C GLU A 24 -7.42 0.70 -6.44
N PRO A 25 -7.89 -0.37 -7.10
CA PRO A 25 -7.37 -1.71 -6.87
C PRO A 25 -5.86 -1.79 -7.13
N LEU A 26 -5.16 -2.71 -6.47
CA LEU A 26 -3.76 -3.00 -6.77
C LEU A 26 -3.63 -3.51 -8.21
N GLY A 27 -2.71 -2.91 -8.97
CA GLY A 27 -2.36 -3.36 -10.32
C GLY A 27 -1.50 -4.63 -10.35
N PRO A 28 -1.23 -5.19 -11.53
CA PRO A 28 -0.31 -6.32 -11.68
C PRO A 28 1.08 -6.01 -11.11
N GLY A 29 1.59 -6.87 -10.23
CA GLY A 29 2.89 -6.69 -9.57
C GLY A 29 2.89 -5.71 -8.40
N GLU A 30 1.78 -5.00 -8.13
CA GLU A 30 1.68 -4.13 -6.96
C GLU A 30 1.30 -4.93 -5.70
N ALA A 31 1.84 -4.50 -4.56
CA ALA A 31 1.53 -5.08 -3.27
C ALA A 31 1.38 -3.99 -2.21
N ALA A 32 0.46 -4.22 -1.26
CA ALA A 32 0.32 -3.41 -0.05
C ALA A 32 0.64 -4.26 1.18
N ARG A 33 1.50 -3.77 2.06
CA ARG A 33 1.88 -4.43 3.33
C ARG A 33 2.03 -3.41 4.44
N LEU A 34 1.83 -3.84 5.68
CA LEU A 34 2.17 -3.05 6.87
C LEU A 34 3.66 -3.25 7.17
N VAL A 35 4.39 -2.16 7.35
CA VAL A 35 5.83 -2.15 7.67
C VAL A 35 6.09 -1.20 8.83
N HIS A 36 7.05 -1.55 9.69
CA HIS A 36 7.48 -0.69 10.78
C HIS A 36 8.68 0.18 10.31
N ILE A 37 8.56 1.51 10.42
CA ILE A 37 9.55 2.46 9.93
C ILE A 37 10.09 3.28 11.11
N ARG A 38 11.42 3.39 11.22
CA ARG A 38 12.09 4.28 12.18
C ARG A 38 12.71 5.46 11.43
N ALA A 39 12.23 6.67 11.70
CA ALA A 39 12.67 7.91 11.10
C ALA A 39 12.44 9.08 12.05
N GLU A 40 12.92 10.27 11.68
CA GLU A 40 12.54 11.51 12.35
C GLU A 40 11.03 11.74 12.26
N LYS A 41 10.44 12.32 13.31
CA LYS A 41 8.98 12.50 13.42
C LYS A 41 8.41 13.29 12.24
N GLU A 42 9.04 14.40 11.88
CA GLU A 42 8.56 15.29 10.80
C GLU A 42 8.57 14.58 9.45
N VAL A 43 9.60 13.78 9.17
CA VAL A 43 9.69 12.98 7.95
C VAL A 43 8.59 11.92 7.91
N LEU A 44 8.33 11.24 9.03
CA LEU A 44 7.29 10.22 9.12
C LEU A 44 5.88 10.82 8.97
N ASP A 45 5.64 11.99 9.55
CA ASP A 45 4.37 12.72 9.41
C ASP A 45 4.12 13.09 7.95
N LEU A 46 5.14 13.61 7.24
CA LEU A 46 5.04 13.90 5.81
C LEU A 46 4.79 12.64 4.98
N PHE A 47 5.54 11.56 5.22
CA PHE A 47 5.38 10.31 4.48
C PHE A 47 4.00 9.65 4.70
N THR A 48 3.49 9.66 5.93
CA THR A 48 2.20 9.03 6.25
C THR A 48 1.01 9.82 5.73
N ALA A 49 1.14 11.13 5.57
CA ALA A 49 0.14 11.99 4.94
C ALA A 49 0.00 11.74 3.42
N LEU A 50 0.99 11.13 2.77
CA LEU A 50 0.93 10.82 1.34
C LEU A 50 -0.11 9.72 1.01
N PRO A 51 -0.75 9.80 -0.17
CA PRO A 51 -1.50 8.68 -0.73
C PRO A 51 -0.65 7.42 -0.85
N ALA A 52 -1.28 6.24 -0.75
CA ALA A 52 -0.57 4.96 -0.80
C ALA A 52 0.33 4.81 -2.04
N LYS A 53 -0.14 5.30 -3.20
CA LYS A 53 0.61 5.29 -4.47
C LYS A 53 1.87 6.13 -4.42
N GLU A 54 1.79 7.33 -3.86
CA GLU A 54 2.96 8.23 -3.71
C GLU A 54 3.96 7.68 -2.70
N ARG A 55 3.50 7.03 -1.62
CA ARG A 55 4.40 6.31 -0.70
C ARG A 55 5.23 5.25 -1.42
N GLY A 56 4.62 4.50 -2.34
CA GLY A 56 5.34 3.54 -3.18
C GLY A 56 6.42 4.20 -4.04
N ARG A 57 6.15 5.38 -4.61
CA ARG A 57 7.14 6.15 -5.38
C ARG A 57 8.31 6.61 -4.51
N VAL A 58 8.04 7.09 -3.30
CA VAL A 58 9.09 7.49 -2.34
C VAL A 58 9.99 6.30 -1.98
N ILE A 59 9.40 5.12 -1.72
CA ILE A 59 10.17 3.90 -1.43
C ILE A 59 11.08 3.55 -2.61
N ARG A 60 10.53 3.51 -3.84
CA ARG A 60 11.31 3.21 -5.06
C ARG A 60 12.45 4.19 -5.26
N ALA A 61 12.17 5.49 -5.19
CA ALA A 61 13.18 6.54 -5.34
C ALA A 61 14.28 6.45 -4.27
N GLY A 62 13.92 6.15 -3.02
CA GLY A 62 14.88 5.95 -1.94
C GLY A 62 15.78 4.73 -2.18
N LEU A 63 15.21 3.60 -2.63
CA LEU A 63 15.99 2.40 -2.95
C LEU A 63 16.91 2.62 -4.16
N GLU A 64 16.43 3.30 -5.21
CA GLU A 64 17.26 3.70 -6.36
C GLU A 64 18.41 4.62 -5.94
N ALA A 65 18.14 5.66 -5.15
CA ALA A 65 19.15 6.60 -4.68
C ALA A 65 20.22 5.95 -3.79
N LEU A 66 19.87 4.87 -3.09
CA LEU A 66 20.80 4.07 -2.29
C LEU A 66 21.51 2.97 -3.09
N GLY A 67 21.22 2.82 -4.39
CA GLY A 67 21.78 1.76 -5.23
C GLY A 67 21.30 0.35 -4.88
N LEU A 68 20.17 0.22 -4.17
CA LEU A 68 19.64 -1.06 -3.70
C LEU A 68 18.68 -1.72 -4.70
N MET A 69 18.40 -1.06 -5.83
CA MET A 69 17.57 -1.58 -6.92
C MET A 69 18.39 -2.25 -8.03
N GLU A 70 19.72 -2.10 -8.04
CA GLU A 70 20.61 -2.79 -8.97
C GLU A 70 21.12 -4.06 -8.29
N GLY A 71 20.45 -5.18 -8.56
CA GLY A 71 20.79 -6.45 -7.93
C GLY A 71 19.98 -7.63 -8.44
N GLU A 72 20.05 -7.89 -9.74
CA GLU A 72 19.93 -9.23 -10.34
C GLU A 72 20.86 -9.25 -11.58
N ASP A 73 22.10 -9.71 -11.38
CA ASP A 73 22.79 -10.55 -12.37
C ASP A 73 22.39 -12.01 -12.08
#